data_AF-A0A2V6KWK9-F1
#
_entry.id   AF-A0A2V6KWK9-F1
#
_cell.length_a   1.000
_cell.length_b   1.000
_cell.length_c   1.000
_cell.angle_alpha   90.00
_cell.angle_beta   90.00
_cell.angle_gamma   90.00
#
_symmetry.space_group_name_H-M   'P 1'
#
loop_
_entity.id
_entity.type
_entity.pdbx_description
1 polymer ?
#
loop_
_entity_poly.entity_id
_entity_poly.type
_entity_poly.pdbx_seq_one_letter_code
_entity_poly.pdbx_strand_id
1 'polypeptide(L)'
;MNKATLAILATLFASIALADDFKTVNGKEYKNATLSRVEPDGIVIKFSGGIVKIPFTELSKELQEKYNYNAEAAEKFTAESAEEIKAANAKAAELKARVDAERDQERKASAADYESKQLEKQADKVLPQITIFAIIKPFRFGKERT
;
A
#
# COMPACT_ATOMS: atom_id res chain seq x y z
N MET A 1 30.72 -38.65 -9.18
CA MET A 1 29.97 -37.37 -9.06
C MET A 1 28.67 -37.70 -8.34
N ASN A 2 28.19 -36.98 -7.32
CA ASN A 2 27.80 -35.56 -7.34
C ASN A 2 28.19 -34.91 -5.99
N LYS A 3 29.09 -33.92 -6.02
CA LYS A 3 29.68 -33.25 -4.84
C LYS A 3 28.95 -31.95 -4.46
N ALA A 4 27.65 -31.84 -4.75
CA ALA A 4 26.94 -30.56 -4.77
C ALA A 4 25.72 -30.48 -3.82
N THR A 5 25.73 -31.25 -2.73
CA THR A 5 24.71 -31.14 -1.66
C THR A 5 25.33 -30.85 -0.30
N LEU A 6 26.56 -30.34 -0.30
CA LEU A 6 27.21 -29.76 0.87
C LEU A 6 27.02 -28.25 0.84
N ALA A 7 26.60 -27.67 1.97
CA ALA A 7 26.42 -26.24 2.25
C ALA A 7 24.99 -25.66 2.12
N ILE A 8 23.99 -26.32 2.71
CA ILE A 8 22.93 -25.56 3.41
C ILE A 8 23.44 -25.35 4.84
N LEU A 9 24.38 -24.41 4.99
CA LEU A 9 24.88 -23.96 6.29
C LEU A 9 23.99 -22.81 6.79
N ALA A 10 22.68 -23.06 6.93
CA ALA A 10 21.79 -22.16 7.66
C ALA A 10 21.94 -22.44 9.16
N THR A 11 23.10 -22.07 9.71
CA THR A 11 23.33 -22.05 11.16
C THR A 11 22.46 -20.95 11.74
N LEU A 12 21.29 -21.33 12.22
CA LEU A 12 20.38 -20.48 12.98
C LEU A 12 21.03 -20.20 14.35
N PHE A 13 21.97 -19.25 14.39
CA PHE A 13 22.52 -18.76 15.65
C PHE A 13 21.48 -17.84 16.31
N ALA A 14 20.55 -18.44 17.05
CA ALA A 14 19.78 -17.72 18.06
C ALA A 14 20.73 -17.41 19.23
N SER A 15 21.47 -16.31 19.13
CA SER A 15 22.24 -15.77 20.25
C SER A 15 21.30 -15.08 21.22
N ILE A 16 21.33 -15.54 22.47
CA ILE A 16 20.71 -14.91 23.64
C ILE A 16 21.24 -13.47 23.71
N ALA A 17 20.40 -12.49 23.40
CA ALA A 17 20.78 -11.09 23.48
C ALA A 17 20.21 -10.50 24.77
N LEU A 18 21.12 -10.22 25.70
CA LEU A 18 20.92 -9.27 26.78
C LEU A 18 20.56 -7.92 26.14
N ALA A 19 19.50 -7.26 26.63
CA ALA A 19 19.03 -6.01 26.08
C ALA A 19 19.95 -4.86 26.54
N ASP A 20 21.03 -4.63 25.80
CA ASP A 20 21.95 -3.52 26.01
C ASP A 20 21.53 -2.31 25.17
N ASP A 21 21.94 -1.12 25.60
CA ASP A 21 21.75 0.10 24.80
C ASP A 21 22.72 0.09 23.61
N PHE A 22 22.19 0.31 22.41
CA PHE A 22 22.96 0.27 21.16
C PHE A 22 23.21 1.68 20.63
N LYS A 23 24.46 2.04 20.35
CA LYS A 23 24.84 3.35 19.82
C LYS A 23 25.44 3.25 18.42
N THR A 24 24.94 4.07 17.49
CA THR A 24 25.56 4.25 16.17
C THR A 24 26.68 5.29 16.24
N VAL A 25 27.58 5.26 15.26
CA VAL A 25 28.68 6.23 15.15
C VAL A 25 28.19 7.68 14.97
N ASN A 26 26.95 7.84 14.48
CA ASN A 26 26.29 9.14 14.30
C ASN A 26 25.68 9.67 15.60
N GLY A 27 25.85 8.98 16.73
CA GLY A 27 25.31 9.37 18.04
C GLY A 27 23.84 9.00 18.25
N LYS A 28 23.23 8.21 17.36
CA LYS A 28 21.88 7.69 17.60
C LYS A 28 21.94 6.53 18.57
N GLU A 29 21.08 6.57 19.60
CA GLU A 29 21.00 5.56 20.65
C GLU A 29 19.67 4.82 20.59
N TYR A 30 19.71 3.49 20.70
CA TYR A 30 18.57 2.60 20.75
C TYR A 30 18.56 1.88 22.10
N LYS A 31 17.57 2.21 22.94
CA LYS A 31 17.48 1.69 24.29
C LYS A 31 16.85 0.31 24.36
N ASN A 32 17.37 -0.55 25.24
CA ASN A 32 16.96 -1.95 25.38
C ASN A 32 16.97 -2.66 24.01
N ALA A 33 18.08 -2.54 23.29
CA ALA A 33 18.22 -3.11 21.97
C ALA A 33 18.64 -4.58 22.04
N THR A 34 18.01 -5.40 21.22
CA THR A 34 18.26 -6.82 21.08
C THR A 34 18.53 -7.10 19.61
N LEU A 35 19.64 -7.77 19.29
CA LEU A 35 19.92 -8.17 17.92
C LEU A 35 18.89 -9.19 17.46
N SER A 36 18.15 -8.88 16.39
CA SER A 36 17.16 -9.79 15.80
C SER A 36 17.77 -10.63 14.69
N ARG A 37 18.54 -10.03 13.78
CA ARG A 37 19.27 -10.73 12.71
C ARG A 37 20.38 -9.87 12.14
N VAL A 38 21.32 -10.51 11.45
CA VAL A 38 22.39 -9.86 10.70
C VAL A 38 22.11 -10.07 9.21
N GLU A 39 22.06 -8.98 8.45
CA GLU A 39 21.95 -8.96 6.99
C GLU A 39 23.32 -8.56 6.39
N PRO A 40 23.60 -8.81 5.10
CA PRO A 40 24.89 -8.45 4.51
C PRO A 40 25.20 -6.94 4.57
N ASP A 41 24.18 -6.09 4.52
CA ASP A 41 24.27 -4.63 4.51
C ASP A 41 24.11 -3.97 5.89
N GLY A 42 23.69 -4.72 6.92
CA GLY A 42 23.50 -4.18 8.26
C GLY A 42 22.96 -5.16 9.30
N ILE A 43 22.67 -4.66 10.49
CA ILE A 43 22.04 -5.43 11.56
C ILE A 43 20.61 -4.99 11.77
N VAL A 44 19.72 -5.93 12.04
CA VAL A 44 18.35 -5.65 12.43
C VAL A 44 18.25 -5.83 13.94
N ILE A 45 17.88 -4.77 14.64
CA ILE A 45 17.67 -4.79 16.07
C ILE A 45 16.19 -4.57 16.39
N LYS A 46 15.74 -5.19 17.47
CA LYS A 46 14.49 -4.86 18.15
C LYS A 46 14.84 -4.02 19.36
N PHE A 47 14.25 -2.85 19.48
CA PHE A 47 14.47 -1.93 20.60
C PHE A 47 13.14 -1.43 21.13
N SER A 48 13.17 -0.65 22.22
CA SER A 48 11.96 -0.11 22.86
C SER A 48 10.99 0.63 21.93
N GLY A 49 11.48 1.23 20.83
CA GLY A 49 10.66 1.95 19.84
C GLY A 49 10.24 1.13 18.61
N GLY A 50 10.61 -0.15 18.52
CA GLY A 50 10.23 -1.01 17.39
C GLY A 50 11.38 -1.82 16.81
N ILE A 51 11.32 -2.10 15.51
CA ILE A 51 12.35 -2.84 14.75
C ILE A 51 13.00 -1.88 13.77
N VAL A 52 14.33 -1.88 13.72
CA VAL A 52 15.09 -1.03 12.81
C VAL A 52 16.27 -1.80 12.24
N LYS A 53 16.56 -1.56 10.96
CA LYS A 53 17.82 -1.96 10.35
C LYS A 53 18.83 -0.83 10.46
N ILE A 54 20.02 -1.15 10.98
CA ILE A 54 21.15 -0.23 11.10
C ILE A 54 22.23 -0.70 10.10
N PRO A 55 22.59 0.12 9.11
CA PRO A 55 23.65 -0.22 8.16
C PRO A 55 24.99 -0.47 8.86
N PHE A 56 25.80 -1.38 8.32
CA PHE A 56 27.15 -1.64 8.86
C PHE A 56 28.04 -0.39 8.85
N THR A 57 27.84 0.50 7.87
CA THR A 57 28.54 1.79 7.76
C THR A 57 28.26 2.75 8.92
N GLU A 58 27.16 2.55 9.65
CA GLU A 58 26.81 3.32 10.85
C GLU A 58 27.25 2.64 12.15
N LEU A 59 27.91 1.48 12.06
CA LEU A 59 28.42 0.74 13.21
C LEU A 59 29.89 1.03 13.47
N SER A 60 30.32 0.88 14.72
CA SER A 60 31.74 0.93 15.08
C SER A 60 32.51 -0.18 14.36
N LYS A 61 33.81 0.03 14.14
CA LYS A 61 34.69 -0.98 13.51
C LYS A 61 34.70 -2.30 14.26
N GLU A 62 34.67 -2.25 15.59
CA GLU A 62 34.59 -3.45 16.44
C GLU A 62 33.34 -4.28 16.14
N LEU A 63 32.19 -3.64 15.93
CA LEU A 63 30.96 -4.36 15.56
C LEU A 63 30.99 -4.85 14.11
N GLN A 64 31.56 -4.07 13.19
CA GLN A 64 31.77 -4.53 11.81
C GLN A 64 32.62 -5.81 11.77
N GLU A 65 33.71 -5.85 12.54
CA GLU A 65 34.58 -7.02 12.67
C GLU A 65 33.86 -8.20 13.37
N LYS A 66 33.16 -7.93 14.48
CA LYS A 66 32.39 -8.94 15.22
C LYS A 66 31.37 -9.68 14.34
N TYR A 67 30.75 -8.98 13.39
CA TYR A 67 29.75 -9.54 12.49
C TYR A 67 30.30 -9.87 11.08
N ASN A 68 31.62 -9.80 10.88
CA ASN A 68 32.29 -10.14 9.62
C ASN A 68 31.74 -9.37 8.42
N TYR A 69 31.63 -8.04 8.55
CA TYR A 69 31.15 -7.18 7.47
C TYR A 69 31.98 -7.35 6.19
N ASN A 70 31.29 -7.56 5.06
CA ASN A 70 31.88 -7.62 3.73
C ASN A 70 31.21 -6.59 2.82
N ALA A 71 31.97 -5.57 2.42
CA ALA A 71 31.47 -4.46 1.60
C ALA A 71 30.95 -4.94 0.22
N GLU A 72 31.61 -5.89 -0.43
CA GLU A 72 31.17 -6.39 -1.74
C GLU A 72 29.83 -7.15 -1.64
N ALA A 73 29.67 -7.94 -0.57
CA ALA A 73 28.41 -8.65 -0.31
C ALA A 73 27.28 -7.68 0.03
N ALA A 74 27.58 -6.63 0.80
CA ALA A 74 26.63 -5.57 1.14
C ALA A 74 26.15 -4.82 -0.10
N GLU A 75 27.06 -4.43 -1.01
CA GLU A 75 26.70 -3.73 -2.24
C GLU A 75 25.81 -4.59 -3.14
N LYS A 76 26.16 -5.86 -3.34
CA LYS A 76 25.34 -6.80 -4.12
C LYS A 76 23.95 -6.97 -3.53
N PHE A 77 23.85 -7.18 -2.23
CA PHE A 77 22.57 -7.32 -1.53
C PHE A 77 21.72 -6.05 -1.61
N THR A 78 22.35 -4.88 -1.49
CA THR A 78 21.66 -3.59 -1.57
C THR A 78 21.14 -3.33 -2.99
N ALA A 79 21.93 -3.66 -4.01
CA ALA A 79 21.52 -3.55 -5.41
C ALA A 79 20.33 -4.49 -5.72
N GLU A 80 20.41 -5.75 -5.29
CA GLU A 80 19.34 -6.73 -5.48
C GLU A 80 18.04 -6.30 -4.77
N SER A 81 18.13 -5.91 -3.51
CA SER A 81 17.00 -5.45 -2.71
C SER A 81 16.38 -4.16 -3.28
N ALA A 82 17.20 -3.26 -3.84
CA ALA A 82 16.71 -2.03 -4.44
C ALA A 82 15.84 -2.30 -5.67
N GLU A 83 16.21 -3.27 -6.51
CA GLU A 83 15.40 -3.67 -7.66
C GLU A 83 14.09 -4.33 -7.22
N GLU A 84 14.13 -5.19 -6.19
CA GLU A 84 12.91 -5.78 -5.63
C GLU A 84 11.96 -4.73 -5.05
N ILE A 85 12.49 -3.77 -4.29
CA ILE A 85 11.70 -2.66 -3.72
C ILE A 85 11.13 -1.78 -4.82
N LYS A 86 11.88 -1.48 -5.89
CA LYS A 86 11.37 -0.72 -7.04
C LYS A 86 10.21 -1.46 -7.72
N ALA A 87 10.36 -2.76 -7.97
CA ALA A 87 9.32 -3.57 -8.59
C ALA A 87 8.06 -3.65 -7.70
N ALA A 88 8.24 -3.85 -6.39
CA ALA A 88 7.15 -3.87 -5.42
C ALA A 88 6.42 -2.52 -5.36
N ASN A 89 7.16 -1.40 -5.35
CA ASN A 89 6.60 -0.05 -5.34
C ASN A 89 5.85 0.26 -6.63
N ALA A 90 6.38 -0.14 -7.79
CA ALA A 90 5.70 0.04 -9.07
C ALA A 90 4.37 -0.74 -9.11
N LYS A 91 4.39 -1.99 -8.64
CA LYS A 91 3.17 -2.82 -8.54
C LYS A 91 2.16 -2.24 -7.55
N ALA A 92 2.62 -1.73 -6.40
CA ALA A 92 1.76 -1.09 -5.41
C ALA A 92 1.15 0.20 -5.96
N ALA A 93 1.91 1.01 -6.70
CA ALA A 93 1.42 2.22 -7.35
C ALA A 93 0.37 1.90 -8.44
N GLU A 94 0.61 0.87 -9.25
CA GLU A 94 -0.36 0.44 -10.27
C GLU A 94 -1.65 -0.08 -9.62
N LEU A 95 -1.55 -0.90 -8.58
CA LEU A 95 -2.71 -1.39 -7.84
C LEU A 95 -3.49 -0.24 -7.21
N LYS A 96 -2.78 0.72 -6.61
CA LYS A 96 -3.40 1.92 -6.06
C LYS A 96 -4.14 2.72 -7.13
N ALA A 97 -3.54 2.92 -8.31
CA ALA A 97 -4.17 3.63 -9.41
C ALA A 97 -5.42 2.89 -9.94
N ARG A 98 -5.38 1.55 -10.03
CA ARG A 98 -6.53 0.72 -10.41
C ARG A 98 -7.68 0.85 -9.41
N VAL A 99 -7.39 0.76 -8.12
CA VAL A 99 -8.38 0.91 -7.04
C VAL A 99 -8.97 2.33 -7.05
N ASP A 100 -8.14 3.35 -7.21
CA ASP A 100 -8.60 4.74 -7.24
C ASP A 100 -9.50 4.99 -8.49
N ALA A 101 -9.17 4.41 -9.65
CA ALA A 101 -9.99 4.48 -10.86
C ALA A 101 -11.33 3.73 -10.75
N GLU A 102 -11.33 2.55 -10.11
CA GLU A 102 -12.56 1.78 -9.85
C GLU A 102 -13.49 2.57 -8.92
N ARG A 103 -12.96 3.16 -7.85
CA ARG A 103 -13.73 4.03 -6.95
C ARG A 103 -14.29 5.25 -7.67
N ASP A 104 -13.58 5.82 -8.63
CA ASP A 104 -14.09 6.92 -9.45
C ASP A 104 -15.24 6.49 -10.36
N GLN A 105 -15.16 5.29 -10.94
CA GLN A 105 -16.23 4.73 -11.75
C GLN A 105 -17.48 4.45 -10.91
N GLU A 106 -17.31 3.85 -9.72
CA GLU A 106 -18.41 3.61 -8.77
C GLU A 106 -19.07 4.92 -8.33
N ARG A 107 -18.29 5.97 -8.04
CA ARG A 107 -18.83 7.30 -7.71
C ARG A 107 -19.63 7.91 -8.84
N LYS A 108 -19.18 7.76 -10.09
CA LYS A 108 -19.92 8.24 -11.27
C LYS A 108 -21.19 7.44 -11.53
N ALA A 109 -21.13 6.11 -11.44
CA ALA A 109 -22.28 5.24 -11.63
C ALA A 109 -23.36 5.52 -10.58
N SER A 110 -22.97 5.60 -9.31
CA SER A 110 -23.91 5.94 -8.22
C SER A 110 -24.52 7.33 -8.34
N ALA A 111 -23.77 8.32 -8.86
CA ALA A 111 -24.31 9.64 -9.15
C ALA A 111 -25.34 9.62 -10.30
N ALA A 112 -25.06 8.89 -11.38
CA ALA A 112 -25.97 8.73 -12.52
C ALA A 112 -27.26 7.97 -12.14
N ASP A 113 -27.12 6.92 -11.32
CA ASP A 113 -28.26 6.17 -10.78
C ASP A 113 -29.13 7.06 -9.88
N TYR A 114 -28.51 7.92 -9.07
CA TYR A 114 -29.23 8.89 -8.24
C TYR A 114 -29.99 9.90 -9.10
N GLU A 115 -29.35 10.47 -10.13
CA GLU A 115 -29.97 11.42 -11.05
C GLU A 115 -31.16 10.81 -11.79
N SER A 116 -31.01 9.59 -12.31
CA SER A 116 -32.07 8.86 -13.02
C SER A 116 -33.29 8.64 -12.12
N LYS A 117 -33.08 8.22 -10.87
CA LYS A 117 -34.16 8.05 -9.89
C LYS A 117 -34.88 9.37 -9.55
N GLN A 118 -34.17 10.49 -9.58
CA GLN A 118 -34.77 11.80 -9.32
C GLN A 118 -35.60 12.30 -10.52
N LEU A 119 -35.17 12.01 -11.75
CA LEU A 119 -35.92 12.30 -12.98
C LEU A 119 -37.19 11.44 -13.06
N GLU A 120 -37.11 10.15 -12.72
CA GLU A 120 -38.27 9.24 -12.68
C GLU A 120 -39.33 9.74 -11.69
N LYS A 121 -38.93 10.07 -10.46
CA LYS A 121 -39.83 10.66 -9.45
C LYS A 121 -40.46 11.98 -9.90
N GLN A 122 -39.72 12.79 -10.65
CA GLN A 122 -40.26 14.02 -11.23
C GLN A 122 -41.29 13.69 -12.30
N ALA A 123 -40.95 12.82 -13.25
CA ALA A 123 -41.85 12.39 -14.32
C ALA A 123 -43.16 11.81 -13.77
N ASP A 124 -43.09 10.92 -12.78
CA ASP A 124 -44.28 10.36 -12.10
C ASP A 124 -45.16 11.43 -11.46
N LYS A 125 -44.58 12.55 -11.04
CA LYS A 125 -45.33 13.68 -10.47
C LYS A 125 -45.94 14.59 -11.54
N VAL A 126 -45.30 14.72 -12.71
CA VAL A 126 -45.75 15.61 -13.80
C VAL A 126 -46.78 14.93 -14.72
N LEU A 127 -46.62 13.63 -15.00
CA LEU A 127 -47.48 12.85 -15.89
C LEU A 127 -48.98 12.88 -15.50
N PRO A 128 -49.40 12.74 -14.22
CA PRO A 128 -50.80 12.87 -13.85
C PRO A 128 -51.34 14.30 -14.03
N GLN A 129 -50.52 15.35 -13.88
CA GLN A 129 -50.97 16.74 -14.10
C GLN A 129 -51.21 17.07 -15.59
N ILE A 130 -50.33 16.60 -16.48
CA ILE A 130 -50.50 16.78 -17.93
C ILE A 130 -51.71 15.97 -18.44
N THR A 131 -51.87 14.74 -17.96
CA THR A 131 -53.01 13.88 -18.32
C THR A 131 -54.35 14.47 -17.87
N ILE A 132 -54.41 15.11 -16.70
CA ILE A 132 -55.62 15.84 -16.24
C ILE A 132 -55.94 17.03 -17.15
N PHE A 133 -54.95 17.79 -17.61
CA PHE A 133 -55.19 18.94 -18.49
C PHE A 133 -55.66 18.52 -19.90
N ALA A 134 -55.18 17.39 -20.42
CA ALA A 134 -55.62 16.83 -21.69
C ALA A 134 -57.05 16.27 -21.65
N ILE A 135 -57.53 15.81 -20.49
CA ILE A 135 -58.87 15.23 -20.31
C ILE A 135 -59.95 16.31 -20.06
N ILE A 136 -59.60 17.51 -19.56
CA ILE A 136 -60.57 18.56 -19.15
C ILE A 136 -61.02 19.52 -20.30
N LYS A 137 -60.55 19.37 -21.55
CA LYS A 137 -61.13 20.12 -22.68
C LYS A 137 -61.77 19.22 -23.76
N PRO A 138 -63.06 18.91 -23.61
CA PRO A 138 -64.02 18.98 -24.70
C PRO A 138 -64.71 20.36 -24.63
N PHE A 139 -64.01 21.46 -24.93
CA PHE A 139 -64.71 22.75 -25.06
C PHE A 139 -65.42 22.78 -26.41
N ARG A 140 -66.65 22.26 -26.37
CA ARG A 140 -67.67 22.30 -27.42
C ARG A 140 -68.12 23.76 -27.59
N PHE A 141 -67.77 24.38 -28.70
CA PHE A 141 -68.45 25.55 -29.25
C PHE A 141 -68.83 25.15 -30.69
N GLY A 142 -70.05 24.67 -30.97
CA GLY A 142 -71.23 25.51 -31.11
C GLY A 142 -71.15 26.23 -32.47
N LYS A 143 -71.57 25.65 -33.60
CA LYS A 143 -72.94 25.47 -34.13
C LYS A 143 -73.18 26.39 -35.34
N GLU A 144 -73.42 25.73 -36.49
CA GLU A 144 -74.32 26.10 -37.61
C GLU A 144 -73.93 27.06 -38.74
N ARG A 145 -74.45 26.67 -39.93
CA ARG A 145 -74.75 27.39 -41.19
C ARG A 145 -73.54 27.60 -42.11
N THR A 146 -73.52 27.16 -43.37
CA THR A 146 -74.53 26.72 -44.36
C THR A 146 -73.84 25.78 -45.35
#